data_AF-A0A8S8XR85-F1
#
_entry.id   AF-A0A8S8XR85-F1
#
_cell.length_a   1.000
_cell.length_b   1.000
_cell.length_c   1.000
_cell.angle_alpha   90.00
_cell.angle_beta   90.00
_cell.angle_gamma   90.00
#
_symmetry.space_group_name_H-M   'P 1'
#
loop_
_entity.id
_entity.type
_entity.pdbx_description
1 polymer ?
#
loop_
_entity_poly.entity_id
_entity_poly.type
_entity_poly.pdbx_seq_one_letter_code
_entity_poly.pdbx_strand_id
1 'polypeptide(L)'
;MTISLPMCSIDFMDNSLSPEEQAIAERITELKQQLGAKLMVLGHHYQRDSIVMHADFIGDSFMLSQQAAESDAEYIVFCGVHFMAESADILTDDHQHVILPNLRAGCSMADMATLPDVESAWSEILAETGLHDPIDRQSPGAVPDDGKSYLIPVTYMNSSADLKDFVGRHGGIVCTSSNATGILDWAFERAGPDGAVLFFPDQHFGKFGALGIQKGGPRGFPKWVENQVPKSPNKFRSCKLFTKKSDVFRTGIDGGRSPGSPKPLKSGPKTDTIYQKFL
;
A
#
# COMPACT_ATOMS: atom_id res chain seq x y z
N MET A 1 17.61 48.85 -38.23
CA MET A 1 16.49 47.88 -38.17
C MET A 1 16.62 47.11 -36.88
N THR A 2 15.75 47.39 -35.92
CA THR A 2 15.73 46.70 -34.61
C THR A 2 14.95 45.40 -34.81
N ILE A 3 15.64 44.25 -34.75
CA ILE A 3 15.00 42.94 -34.79
C ILE A 3 14.43 42.70 -33.40
N SER A 4 13.12 42.88 -33.24
CA SER A 4 12.40 42.43 -32.06
C SER A 4 12.27 40.92 -32.17
N LEU A 5 13.01 40.17 -31.36
CA LEU A 5 12.76 38.75 -31.17
C LEU A 5 11.37 38.62 -30.51
N PRO A 6 10.43 37.86 -31.09
CA PRO A 6 9.17 37.59 -30.41
C PRO A 6 9.50 36.86 -29.11
N MET A 7 9.17 37.48 -27.98
CA MET A 7 9.04 36.75 -26.73
C MET A 7 7.95 35.71 -26.97
N CYS A 8 8.31 34.43 -26.97
CA CYS A 8 7.34 33.34 -26.94
C CYS A 8 6.44 33.58 -25.72
N SER A 9 5.21 34.02 -25.96
CA SER A 9 4.16 34.01 -24.95
C SER A 9 3.86 32.55 -24.66
N ILE A 10 4.33 32.06 -23.51
CA ILE A 10 3.93 30.75 -23.01
C ILE A 10 2.50 30.91 -22.52
N ASP A 11 1.56 30.32 -23.24
CA ASP A 11 0.19 30.17 -22.75
C ASP A 11 0.15 28.96 -21.82
N PHE A 12 0.05 29.20 -20.53
CA PHE A 12 -0.02 28.14 -19.52
C PHE A 12 -1.34 27.34 -19.57
N MET A 13 -2.30 27.76 -20.40
CA MET A 13 -3.58 27.08 -20.61
C MET A 13 -3.62 26.28 -21.92
N ASP A 14 -2.55 26.34 -22.71
CA ASP A 14 -2.45 25.54 -23.93
C ASP A 14 -2.14 24.08 -23.59
N ASN A 15 -3.19 23.25 -23.63
CA ASN A 15 -3.10 21.80 -23.48
C ASN A 15 -3.07 21.08 -24.84
N SER A 16 -2.77 21.78 -25.94
CA SER A 16 -2.64 21.14 -27.25
C SER A 16 -1.40 20.26 -27.31
N LEU A 17 -1.52 19.11 -27.97
CA LEU A 17 -0.40 18.22 -28.19
C LEU A 17 0.53 18.83 -29.24
N SER A 18 1.84 18.76 -28.99
CA SER A 18 2.82 19.05 -30.04
C SER A 18 2.66 18.07 -31.22
N PRO A 19 3.17 18.39 -32.43
CA PRO A 19 3.09 17.47 -33.57
C PRO A 19 3.70 16.10 -33.29
N GLU A 20 4.74 16.03 -32.45
CA GLU A 20 5.35 14.77 -32.02
C GLU A 20 4.42 13.99 -31.08
N GLU A 21 3.85 14.64 -30.07
CA GLU A 21 2.89 14.01 -29.15
C GLU A 21 1.62 13.55 -29.88
N GLN A 22 1.17 14.30 -30.89
CA GLN A 22 0.05 13.92 -31.73
C GLN A 22 0.34 12.63 -32.52
N ALA A 23 1.53 12.53 -33.13
CA ALA A 23 1.94 11.31 -33.84
C ALA A 23 2.06 10.11 -32.89
N ILE A 24 2.54 10.32 -31.65
CA ILE A 24 2.59 9.29 -30.61
C ILE A 24 1.16 8.87 -30.21
N ALA A 25 0.25 9.82 -30.00
CA ALA A 25 -1.13 9.56 -29.62
C ALA A 25 -1.89 8.76 -30.70
N GLU A 26 -1.68 9.10 -31.97
CA GLU A 26 -2.20 8.35 -33.12
C GLU A 26 -1.65 6.92 -33.13
N ARG A 27 -0.34 6.76 -32.92
CA ARG A 27 0.28 5.43 -32.86
C ARG A 27 -0.22 4.58 -31.71
N ILE A 28 -0.42 5.17 -30.52
CA ILE A 28 -1.02 4.47 -29.37
C ILE A 28 -2.44 4.02 -29.73
N THR A 29 -3.23 4.88 -30.38
CA THR A 29 -4.61 4.56 -30.78
C THR A 29 -4.66 3.39 -31.76
N GLU A 30 -3.77 3.36 -32.76
CA GLU A 30 -3.64 2.23 -33.68
C GLU A 30 -3.31 0.92 -32.94
N LEU A 31 -2.35 0.96 -32.02
CA LEU A 31 -1.95 -0.22 -31.24
C LEU A 31 -3.06 -0.71 -30.33
N LYS A 32 -3.80 0.20 -29.68
CA LYS A 32 -4.99 -0.16 -28.88
C LYS A 32 -6.05 -0.85 -29.73
N GLN A 33 -6.28 -0.39 -30.96
CA GLN A 33 -7.23 -1.04 -31.87
C GLN A 33 -6.74 -2.43 -32.33
N GLN A 34 -5.44 -2.59 -32.61
CA GLN A 34 -4.85 -3.86 -33.03
C GLN A 34 -4.88 -4.92 -31.93
N LEU A 35 -4.58 -4.51 -30.69
CA LEU A 35 -4.56 -5.42 -29.53
C LEU A 35 -5.96 -5.67 -28.97
N GLY A 36 -6.88 -4.71 -29.11
CA GLY A 36 -8.26 -4.83 -28.67
C GLY A 36 -8.35 -5.24 -27.21
N ALA A 37 -9.16 -6.27 -26.92
CA ALA A 37 -9.37 -6.78 -25.56
C ALA A 37 -8.11 -7.39 -24.90
N LYS A 38 -7.03 -7.63 -25.66
CA LYS A 38 -5.77 -8.13 -25.10
C LYS A 38 -4.98 -7.07 -24.36
N LEU A 39 -5.29 -5.77 -24.54
CA LEU A 39 -4.58 -4.67 -23.92
C LEU A 39 -5.48 -3.93 -22.93
N MET A 40 -4.92 -3.64 -21.76
CA MET A 40 -5.46 -2.71 -20.78
C MET A 40 -4.40 -1.67 -20.43
N VAL A 41 -4.78 -0.40 -20.41
CA VAL A 41 -3.92 0.73 -20.00
C VAL A 41 -4.46 1.32 -18.71
N LEU A 42 -3.67 1.29 -17.64
CA LEU A 42 -4.02 1.79 -16.31
C LEU A 42 -3.28 3.09 -16.04
N GLY A 43 -3.99 4.16 -15.71
CA GLY A 43 -3.41 5.47 -15.41
C GLY A 43 -3.57 5.88 -13.95
N HIS A 44 -2.47 6.14 -13.25
CA HIS A 44 -2.57 6.73 -11.91
C HIS A 44 -3.04 8.19 -11.98
N HIS A 45 -3.78 8.68 -10.98
CA HIS A 45 -4.28 10.07 -10.91
C HIS A 45 -3.21 11.17 -11.03
N TYR A 46 -1.93 10.84 -10.81
CA TYR A 46 -0.82 11.79 -10.90
C TYR A 46 -0.13 11.81 -12.27
N GLN A 47 -0.65 11.06 -13.25
CA GLN A 47 -0.15 11.11 -14.62
C GLN A 47 -0.54 12.41 -15.31
N ARG A 48 0.25 12.79 -16.32
CA ARG A 48 -0.05 13.94 -17.19
C ARG A 48 -1.26 13.65 -18.06
N ASP A 49 -1.99 14.69 -18.45
CA ASP A 49 -3.17 14.57 -19.32
C ASP A 49 -2.87 13.82 -20.63
N SER A 50 -1.69 14.05 -21.21
CA SER A 50 -1.21 13.36 -22.42
C SER A 50 -0.99 11.86 -22.25
N ILE A 51 -0.95 11.35 -21.01
CA ILE A 51 -0.92 9.91 -20.70
C ILE A 51 -2.32 9.44 -20.32
N VAL A 52 -3.02 10.22 -19.49
CA VAL A 52 -4.36 9.90 -18.98
C VAL A 52 -5.37 9.72 -20.12
N MET A 53 -5.26 10.50 -21.21
CA MET A 53 -6.12 10.38 -22.38
C MET A 53 -6.07 8.99 -23.06
N HIS A 54 -5.02 8.20 -22.79
CA HIS A 54 -4.85 6.85 -23.33
C HIS A 54 -5.25 5.75 -22.35
N ALA A 55 -5.52 6.06 -21.09
CA ALA A 55 -5.88 5.10 -20.06
C ALA A 55 -7.32 4.60 -20.24
N ASP A 56 -7.52 3.30 -20.04
CA ASP A 56 -8.85 2.68 -19.97
C ASP A 56 -9.48 2.90 -18.59
N PHE A 57 -8.65 2.92 -17.54
CA PHE A 57 -9.06 3.21 -16.17
C PHE A 57 -8.09 4.19 -15.50
N ILE A 58 -8.65 5.08 -14.69
CA ILE A 58 -7.90 6.09 -13.95
C ILE A 58 -8.22 5.95 -12.46
N GLY A 59 -7.21 5.81 -11.61
CA GLY A 59 -7.42 5.45 -10.21
C GLY A 59 -6.25 5.62 -9.27
N ASP A 60 -6.47 5.24 -8.01
CA ASP A 60 -5.42 5.01 -7.02
C ASP A 60 -4.74 3.64 -7.21
N SER A 61 -3.62 3.42 -6.52
CA SER A 61 -2.82 2.20 -6.70
C SER A 61 -3.57 0.91 -6.40
N PHE A 62 -4.48 0.91 -5.43
CA PHE A 62 -5.16 -0.30 -4.99
C PHE A 62 -6.29 -0.67 -5.95
N MET A 63 -7.12 0.32 -6.31
CA MET A 63 -8.17 0.13 -7.30
C MET A 63 -7.59 -0.34 -8.63
N LEU A 64 -6.50 0.27 -9.11
CA LEU A 64 -5.87 -0.14 -10.36
C LEU A 64 -5.29 -1.55 -10.30
N SER A 65 -4.71 -1.96 -9.17
CA SER A 65 -4.21 -3.33 -9.00
C SER A 65 -5.35 -4.36 -8.98
N GLN A 66 -6.51 -4.01 -8.39
CA GLN A 66 -7.72 -4.84 -8.45
C GLN A 66 -8.29 -4.93 -9.86
N GLN A 67 -8.34 -3.82 -10.60
CA GLN A 67 -8.79 -3.82 -12.00
C GLN A 67 -7.87 -4.68 -12.89
N ALA A 68 -6.56 -4.65 -12.66
CA ALA A 68 -5.61 -5.52 -13.35
C ALA A 68 -5.94 -7.00 -13.10
N ALA A 69 -6.13 -7.39 -11.84
CA ALA A 69 -6.43 -8.77 -11.45
C ALA A 69 -7.81 -9.27 -11.92
N GLU A 70 -8.80 -8.38 -12.04
CA GLU A 70 -10.14 -8.71 -12.53
C GLU A 70 -10.23 -8.77 -14.07
N SER A 71 -9.21 -8.26 -14.77
CA SER A 71 -9.17 -8.20 -16.23
C SER A 71 -8.85 -9.55 -16.87
N ASP A 72 -9.38 -9.78 -18.08
CA ASP A 72 -8.95 -10.87 -18.97
C ASP A 72 -7.85 -10.40 -19.98
N ALA A 73 -7.30 -9.19 -19.82
CA ALA A 73 -6.28 -8.64 -20.71
C ALA A 73 -4.93 -9.36 -20.53
N GLU A 74 -4.31 -9.73 -21.65
CA GLU A 74 -2.99 -10.36 -21.71
C GLU A 74 -1.85 -9.36 -21.41
N TYR A 75 -2.02 -8.10 -21.81
CA TYR A 75 -1.03 -7.02 -21.63
C TYR A 75 -1.63 -5.89 -20.81
N ILE A 76 -0.99 -5.56 -19.70
CA ILE A 76 -1.43 -4.50 -18.79
C ILE A 76 -0.33 -3.44 -18.71
N VAL A 77 -0.54 -2.32 -19.39
CA VAL A 77 0.38 -1.18 -19.33
C VAL A 77 0.03 -0.32 -18.12
N PHE A 78 0.90 -0.32 -17.12
CA PHE A 78 0.69 0.40 -15.87
C PHE A 78 1.42 1.75 -15.91
N CYS A 79 0.69 2.81 -16.25
CA CYS A 79 1.17 4.19 -16.22
C CYS A 79 1.17 4.73 -14.78
N GLY A 80 2.19 4.32 -14.02
CA GLY A 80 2.40 4.66 -12.62
C GLY A 80 3.88 4.65 -12.25
N VAL A 81 4.17 4.18 -11.04
CA VAL A 81 5.53 3.99 -10.52
C VAL A 81 5.76 2.52 -10.18
N HIS A 82 7.02 2.15 -9.96
CA HIS A 82 7.48 0.76 -9.81
C HIS A 82 6.63 -0.08 -8.86
N PHE A 83 6.47 0.35 -7.60
CA PHE A 83 5.73 -0.44 -6.61
C PHE A 83 4.26 -0.68 -7.00
N MET A 84 3.65 0.21 -7.78
CA MET A 84 2.26 0.07 -8.20
C MET A 84 2.15 -1.03 -9.26
N ALA A 85 3.02 -1.00 -10.27
CA ALA A 85 3.09 -2.04 -11.29
C ALA A 85 3.44 -3.41 -10.69
N GLU A 86 4.37 -3.44 -9.75
CA GLU A 86 4.74 -4.64 -9.00
C GLU A 86 3.55 -5.20 -8.19
N SER A 87 2.76 -4.32 -7.57
CA SER A 87 1.57 -4.76 -6.84
C SER A 87 0.48 -5.32 -7.76
N ALA A 88 0.32 -4.76 -8.96
CA ALA A 88 -0.57 -5.34 -9.97
C ALA A 88 -0.06 -6.71 -10.42
N ASP A 89 1.24 -6.86 -10.70
CA ASP A 89 1.86 -8.12 -11.15
C ASP A 89 1.71 -9.25 -10.12
N ILE A 90 1.79 -8.92 -8.84
CA ILE A 90 1.54 -9.84 -7.72
C ILE A 90 0.10 -10.38 -7.73
N LEU A 91 -0.89 -9.54 -8.08
CA LEU A 91 -2.31 -9.91 -8.02
C LEU A 91 -2.84 -10.56 -9.31
N THR A 92 -2.19 -10.28 -10.43
CA THR A 92 -2.57 -10.82 -11.75
C THR A 92 -2.18 -12.28 -11.95
N ASP A 93 -2.84 -12.96 -12.88
CA ASP A 93 -2.54 -14.33 -13.28
C ASP A 93 -1.25 -14.47 -14.11
N ASP A 94 -0.72 -15.69 -14.24
CA ASP A 94 0.50 -15.99 -15.00
C ASP A 94 0.46 -15.60 -16.48
N HIS A 95 -0.74 -15.59 -17.07
CA HIS A 95 -0.94 -15.25 -18.48
C HIS A 95 -0.98 -13.74 -18.74
N GLN A 96 -1.05 -12.93 -17.68
CA GLN A 96 -1.11 -11.47 -17.76
C GLN A 96 0.30 -10.91 -17.62
N HIS A 97 0.64 -9.94 -18.46
CA HIS A 97 1.93 -9.29 -18.48
C HIS A 97 1.80 -7.83 -18.06
N VAL A 98 2.23 -7.51 -16.84
CA VAL A 98 2.25 -6.14 -16.35
C VAL A 98 3.52 -5.42 -16.83
N ILE A 99 3.34 -4.30 -17.53
CA ILE A 99 4.39 -3.54 -18.19
C ILE A 99 4.44 -2.14 -17.60
N LEU A 100 5.60 -1.77 -17.03
CA LEU A 100 5.89 -0.40 -16.61
C LEU A 100 6.67 0.31 -17.73
N PRO A 101 6.11 1.36 -18.38
CA PRO A 101 6.75 2.02 -19.52
C PRO A 101 8.14 2.62 -19.21
N ASN A 102 8.39 3.00 -17.96
CA ASN A 102 9.65 3.57 -17.52
C ASN A 102 10.06 2.99 -16.17
N LEU A 103 11.04 2.08 -16.18
CA LEU A 103 11.58 1.47 -14.97
C LEU A 103 12.21 2.47 -13.98
N ARG A 104 12.53 3.70 -14.43
CA ARG A 104 13.02 4.77 -13.55
C ARG A 104 11.92 5.54 -12.84
N ALA A 105 10.64 5.22 -13.09
CA ALA A 105 9.51 5.80 -12.38
C ALA A 105 9.45 5.25 -10.95
N GLY A 106 10.24 5.85 -10.05
CA GLY A 106 10.32 5.47 -8.64
C GLY A 106 9.39 6.27 -7.72
N CYS A 107 9.37 5.90 -6.44
CA CYS A 107 8.68 6.63 -5.40
C CYS A 107 9.61 6.78 -4.20
N SER A 108 10.05 8.01 -3.93
CA SER A 108 10.95 8.31 -2.81
C SER A 108 10.41 7.87 -1.46
N MET A 109 9.08 7.79 -1.29
CA MET A 109 8.43 7.27 -0.08
C MET A 109 8.57 5.74 0.04
N ALA A 110 8.43 5.01 -1.07
CA ALA A 110 8.63 3.56 -1.07
C ALA A 110 10.08 3.20 -0.72
N ASP A 111 11.02 4.04 -1.16
CA ASP A 111 12.46 3.88 -0.90
C ASP A 111 12.88 4.29 0.54
N MET A 112 11.95 4.74 1.39
CA MET A 112 12.26 5.14 2.78
C MET A 112 12.46 3.96 3.73
N ALA A 113 12.02 2.76 3.35
CA ALA A 113 12.27 1.53 4.09
C ALA A 113 12.86 0.50 3.13
N THR A 114 13.83 -0.27 3.63
CA THR A 114 14.42 -1.40 2.91
C THR A 114 14.19 -2.66 3.73
N LEU A 115 14.12 -3.83 3.09
CA LEU A 115 13.97 -5.10 3.79
C LEU A 115 15.03 -5.30 4.89
N PRO A 116 16.35 -5.07 4.65
CA PRO A 116 17.35 -5.23 5.70
C PRO A 116 17.14 -4.31 6.90
N ASP A 117 16.70 -3.06 6.67
CA ASP A 117 16.42 -2.13 7.76
C ASP A 117 15.18 -2.61 8.57
N VAL A 118 14.14 -3.10 7.89
CA VAL A 118 12.93 -3.64 8.54
C VAL A 118 13.23 -4.91 9.34
N GLU A 119 14.00 -5.84 8.80
CA GLU A 119 14.40 -7.08 9.49
C GLU A 119 15.23 -6.79 10.76
N SER A 120 16.15 -5.82 10.69
CA SER A 120 16.94 -5.38 11.84
C SER A 120 16.03 -4.83 12.94
N ALA A 121 15.15 -3.88 12.60
CA ALA A 121 14.25 -3.28 13.58
C ALA A 121 13.25 -4.29 14.14
N TRP A 122 12.73 -5.19 13.31
CA TRP A 122 11.85 -6.27 13.73
C TRP A 122 12.50 -7.13 14.82
N SER A 123 13.72 -7.58 14.57
CA SER A 123 14.49 -8.41 15.50
C SER A 123 14.79 -7.68 16.82
N GLU A 124 15.17 -6.41 16.75
CA GLU A 124 15.42 -5.57 17.93
C GLU A 124 14.15 -5.36 18.77
N ILE A 125 13.02 -5.06 18.14
CA ILE A 125 11.74 -4.84 18.85
C ILE A 125 11.30 -6.12 19.55
N LEU A 126 11.36 -7.28 18.88
CA LEU A 126 11.00 -8.55 19.51
C LEU A 126 11.89 -8.84 20.73
N ALA A 127 13.20 -8.62 20.62
CA ALA A 127 14.15 -8.85 21.70
C ALA A 127 13.93 -7.91 22.91
N GLU A 128 13.63 -6.63 22.67
CA GLU A 128 13.44 -5.64 23.74
C GLU A 128 12.06 -5.74 24.41
N THR A 129 11.02 -6.07 23.65
CA THR A 129 9.64 -6.08 24.15
C THR A 129 9.20 -7.44 24.70
N GLY A 130 9.85 -8.53 24.27
CA GLY A 130 9.40 -9.88 24.57
C GLY A 130 8.11 -10.29 23.85
N LEU A 131 7.67 -9.51 22.86
CA LEU A 131 6.57 -9.88 21.97
C LEU A 131 6.95 -11.11 21.13
N HIS A 132 5.95 -11.87 20.72
CA HIS A 132 6.14 -13.01 19.84
C HIS A 132 6.03 -12.62 18.36
N ASP A 133 6.72 -13.37 17.51
CA ASP A 133 6.59 -13.27 16.06
C ASP A 133 5.43 -14.16 15.57
N PRO A 134 4.45 -13.64 14.82
CA PRO A 134 3.39 -14.45 14.26
C PRO A 134 3.88 -15.55 13.31
N ILE A 135 5.06 -15.40 12.70
CA ILE A 135 5.61 -16.38 11.75
C ILE A 135 5.81 -17.77 12.36
N ASP A 136 6.01 -17.83 13.69
CA ASP A 136 6.21 -19.07 14.43
C ASP A 136 4.90 -19.85 14.64
N ARG A 137 3.75 -19.27 14.26
CA ARG A 137 2.44 -19.89 14.39
C ARG A 137 2.08 -20.68 13.15
N GLN A 138 1.26 -21.73 13.33
CA GLN A 138 0.66 -22.46 12.21
C GLN A 138 -0.17 -21.53 11.31
N SER A 139 -0.83 -20.53 11.90
CA SER A 139 -1.67 -19.56 11.19
C SER A 139 -1.25 -18.12 11.53
N PRO A 140 -0.18 -17.58 10.91
CA PRO A 140 0.37 -16.27 11.29
C PRO A 140 -0.61 -15.10 11.21
N GLY A 141 -1.65 -15.18 10.36
CA GLY A 141 -2.65 -14.13 10.21
C GLY A 141 -3.95 -14.34 11.01
N ALA A 142 -4.01 -15.35 11.89
CA ALA A 142 -5.18 -15.59 12.73
C ALA A 142 -5.12 -14.76 14.02
N VAL A 143 -6.30 -14.49 14.60
CA VAL A 143 -6.39 -13.95 15.96
C VAL A 143 -5.80 -15.00 16.92
N PRO A 144 -4.86 -14.62 17.81
CA PRO A 144 -4.25 -15.56 18.74
C PRO A 144 -5.28 -16.07 19.76
N ASP A 145 -5.23 -17.37 20.03
CA ASP A 145 -6.05 -18.09 21.02
C ASP A 145 -5.22 -18.66 22.19
N ASP A 146 -3.91 -18.43 22.16
CA ASP A 146 -2.93 -18.90 23.15
C ASP A 146 -2.64 -17.91 24.28
N GLY A 147 -3.34 -16.76 24.27
CA GLY A 147 -3.17 -15.69 25.25
C GLY A 147 -1.87 -14.91 25.14
N LYS A 148 -1.06 -15.14 24.10
CA LYS A 148 0.20 -14.41 23.87
C LYS A 148 -0.03 -13.09 23.14
N SER A 149 0.95 -12.21 23.26
CA SER A 149 1.00 -10.92 22.58
C SER A 149 2.05 -10.92 21.49
N TYR A 150 1.71 -10.35 20.33
CA TYR A 150 2.49 -10.42 19.11
C TYR A 150 2.82 -9.03 18.58
N LEU A 151 3.92 -8.94 17.85
CA LEU A 151 4.21 -7.81 16.97
C LEU A 151 3.58 -8.08 15.61
N ILE A 152 2.77 -7.17 15.10
CA ILE A 152 2.12 -7.29 13.78
C ILE A 152 2.70 -6.24 12.82
N PRO A 153 3.24 -6.61 11.66
CA PRO A 153 3.70 -5.63 10.69
C PRO A 153 2.53 -5.13 9.84
N VAL A 154 2.50 -3.83 9.60
CA VAL A 154 1.60 -3.21 8.61
C VAL A 154 2.45 -2.31 7.72
N THR A 155 2.42 -2.57 6.41
CA THR A 155 3.15 -1.72 5.45
C THR A 155 2.17 -0.91 4.62
N TYR A 156 2.53 0.33 4.31
CA TYR A 156 1.78 1.13 3.35
C TYR A 156 1.97 0.59 1.93
N MET A 157 0.97 0.77 1.07
CA MET A 157 0.99 0.34 -0.33
C MET A 157 2.24 0.83 -1.08
N ASN A 158 2.71 2.03 -0.72
CA ASN A 158 3.97 2.61 -1.17
C ASN A 158 5.17 1.93 -0.47
N SER A 159 5.41 0.68 -0.83
CA SER A 159 6.53 -0.17 -0.38
C SER A 159 6.87 -1.17 -1.48
N SER A 160 8.08 -1.72 -1.49
CA SER A 160 8.52 -2.76 -2.44
C SER A 160 7.84 -4.11 -2.19
N ALA A 161 7.87 -5.03 -3.17
CA ALA A 161 7.29 -6.38 -3.00
C ALA A 161 7.96 -7.19 -1.89
N ASP A 162 9.27 -7.07 -1.71
CA ASP A 162 10.01 -7.79 -0.67
C ASP A 162 9.52 -7.42 0.74
N LEU A 163 9.18 -6.14 0.96
CA LEU A 163 8.54 -5.67 2.19
C LEU A 163 7.12 -6.21 2.33
N LYS A 164 6.35 -6.29 1.24
CA LYS A 164 4.99 -6.88 1.26
C LYS A 164 5.04 -8.38 1.58
N ASP A 165 6.01 -9.10 1.03
CA ASP A 165 6.27 -10.52 1.30
C ASP A 165 6.67 -10.73 2.77
N PHE A 166 7.60 -9.92 3.30
CA PHE A 166 7.93 -9.90 4.72
C PHE A 166 6.66 -9.72 5.57
N VAL A 167 5.89 -8.66 5.32
CA VAL A 167 4.65 -8.40 6.06
C VAL A 167 3.70 -9.59 6.03
N GLY A 168 3.51 -10.21 4.87
CA GLY A 168 2.63 -11.36 4.72
C GLY A 168 3.08 -12.62 5.46
N ARG A 169 4.39 -12.91 5.47
CA ARG A 169 4.99 -14.03 6.24
C ARG A 169 4.82 -13.84 7.74
N HIS A 170 5.03 -12.62 8.21
CA HIS A 170 4.90 -12.23 9.61
C HIS A 170 3.45 -11.93 10.04
N GLY A 171 2.45 -12.44 9.29
CA GLY A 171 1.04 -12.38 9.70
C GLY A 171 0.39 -11.00 9.59
N GLY A 172 1.09 -10.05 8.95
CA GLY A 172 0.67 -8.68 8.76
C GLY A 172 -0.20 -8.45 7.52
N ILE A 173 -0.36 -7.17 7.16
CA ILE A 173 -1.19 -6.74 6.02
C ILE A 173 -0.69 -5.43 5.40
N VAL A 174 -0.99 -5.24 4.10
CA VAL A 174 -0.72 -3.98 3.38
C VAL A 174 -1.91 -3.03 3.55
N CYS A 175 -1.66 -1.74 3.77
CA CYS A 175 -2.70 -0.73 3.90
C CYS A 175 -2.60 0.38 2.84
N THR A 176 -3.70 1.06 2.60
CA THR A 176 -3.82 2.25 1.75
C THR A 176 -4.36 3.41 2.57
N SER A 177 -4.41 4.61 1.97
CA SER A 177 -4.96 5.78 2.64
C SER A 177 -6.45 5.64 2.95
N SER A 178 -7.16 4.87 2.13
CA SER A 178 -8.60 4.66 2.21
C SER A 178 -9.04 3.60 3.22
N ASN A 179 -8.16 2.68 3.65
CA ASN A 179 -8.53 1.56 4.55
C ASN A 179 -7.77 1.51 5.89
N ALA A 180 -6.84 2.43 6.14
CA ALA A 180 -5.90 2.35 7.25
C ALA A 180 -6.51 2.19 8.64
N THR A 181 -7.63 2.86 8.93
CA THR A 181 -8.31 2.75 10.24
C THR A 181 -8.75 1.31 10.51
N GLY A 182 -9.45 0.69 9.56
CA GLY A 182 -9.94 -0.69 9.72
C GLY A 182 -8.79 -1.71 9.75
N ILE A 183 -7.71 -1.45 8.99
CA ILE A 183 -6.51 -2.28 9.01
C ILE A 183 -5.79 -2.24 10.37
N LEU A 184 -5.71 -1.07 11.01
CA LEU A 184 -5.11 -0.97 12.34
C LEU A 184 -5.93 -1.74 13.38
N ASP A 185 -7.27 -1.64 13.34
CA ASP A 185 -8.14 -2.43 14.23
C ASP A 185 -7.93 -3.94 14.01
N TRP A 186 -7.94 -4.38 12.75
CA TRP A 186 -7.64 -5.75 12.34
C TRP A 186 -6.28 -6.26 12.84
N ALA A 187 -5.25 -5.39 12.78
CA ALA A 187 -3.91 -5.72 13.21
C ALA A 187 -3.84 -5.84 14.73
N PHE A 188 -4.50 -4.95 15.46
CA PHE A 188 -4.56 -4.99 16.91
C PHE A 188 -5.32 -6.20 17.46
N GLU A 189 -6.36 -6.68 16.78
CA GLU A 189 -7.01 -7.95 17.14
C GLU A 189 -6.02 -9.12 17.06
N ARG A 190 -5.18 -9.14 16.03
CA ARG A 190 -4.15 -10.18 15.81
C ARG A 190 -2.93 -10.03 16.70
N ALA A 191 -2.67 -8.82 17.19
CA ALA A 191 -1.59 -8.56 18.12
C ALA A 191 -1.86 -9.17 19.52
N GLY A 192 -3.12 -9.47 19.86
CA GLY A 192 -3.48 -10.00 21.18
C GLY A 192 -3.66 -8.90 22.25
N PRO A 193 -3.66 -9.27 23.54
CA PRO A 193 -4.03 -8.37 24.63
C PRO A 193 -3.05 -7.20 24.82
N ASP A 194 -1.75 -7.48 24.84
CA ASP A 194 -0.66 -6.49 25.03
C ASP A 194 0.23 -6.37 23.78
N GLY A 195 -0.30 -6.74 22.62
CA GLY A 195 0.43 -6.73 21.37
C GLY A 195 0.69 -5.33 20.80
N ALA A 196 1.56 -5.30 19.79
CA ALA A 196 1.96 -4.09 19.11
C ALA A 196 1.86 -4.21 17.59
N VAL A 197 1.77 -3.06 16.92
CA VAL A 197 1.76 -2.94 15.46
C VAL A 197 2.96 -2.11 15.02
N LEU A 198 3.80 -2.65 14.13
CA LEU A 198 4.88 -1.91 13.48
C LEU A 198 4.38 -1.40 12.12
N PHE A 199 4.35 -0.09 11.94
CA PHE A 199 3.94 0.55 10.69
C PHE A 199 5.10 1.23 9.97
N PHE A 200 5.19 1.01 8.66
CA PHE A 200 6.21 1.58 7.78
C PHE A 200 5.70 1.77 6.33
N PRO A 201 6.34 2.59 5.49
CA PRO A 201 7.45 3.51 5.80
C PRO A 201 7.00 4.91 6.26
N ASP A 202 5.70 5.26 6.15
CA ASP A 202 5.22 6.61 6.41
C ASP A 202 4.85 6.86 7.89
N GLN A 203 5.76 7.52 8.61
CA GLN A 203 5.54 7.99 9.98
C GLN A 203 4.33 8.91 10.17
N HIS A 204 4.01 9.79 9.23
CA HIS A 204 2.93 10.77 9.41
C HIS A 204 1.58 10.09 9.22
N PHE A 205 1.47 9.24 8.21
CA PHE A 205 0.25 8.51 7.93
C PHE A 205 -0.10 7.54 9.07
N GLY A 206 0.87 6.80 9.61
CA GLY A 206 0.64 5.98 10.81
C GLY A 206 0.12 6.81 11.99
N LYS A 207 0.55 8.06 12.14
CA LYS A 207 0.06 8.97 13.18
C LYS A 207 -1.41 9.37 12.94
N PHE A 208 -1.79 9.67 11.70
CA PHE A 208 -3.15 10.08 11.35
C PHE A 208 -4.15 8.93 11.39
N GLY A 209 -3.76 7.72 10.96
CA GLY A 209 -4.55 6.50 11.15
C GLY A 209 -4.84 6.24 12.63
N ALA A 210 -3.81 6.29 13.48
CA ALA A 210 -3.98 6.16 14.93
C ALA A 210 -4.75 7.32 15.59
N LEU A 211 -4.65 8.54 15.06
CA LEU A 211 -5.41 9.71 15.53
C LEU A 211 -6.88 9.70 15.08
N GLY A 212 -7.19 9.12 13.92
CA GLY A 212 -8.56 8.87 13.47
C GLY A 212 -9.30 7.92 14.41
N ILE A 213 -8.59 6.88 14.87
CA ILE A 213 -9.06 5.95 15.91
C ILE A 213 -9.25 6.68 17.26
N GLN A 214 -8.40 7.64 17.61
CA GLN A 214 -8.56 8.46 18.82
C GLN A 214 -9.79 9.39 18.82
N LYS A 215 -10.30 9.80 17.65
CA LYS A 215 -11.38 10.81 17.58
C LYS A 215 -12.80 10.24 17.47
N GLY A 216 -13.00 8.91 17.48
CA GLY A 216 -14.34 8.33 17.34
C GLY A 216 -14.56 6.89 17.82
N GLY A 217 -13.57 6.17 18.34
CA GLY A 217 -13.73 4.80 18.84
C GLY A 217 -14.15 4.71 20.32
N PRO A 218 -14.87 3.64 20.75
CA PRO A 218 -15.30 3.47 22.14
C PRO A 218 -14.09 3.46 23.09
N ARG A 219 -14.22 4.15 24.24
CA ARG A 219 -13.13 4.40 25.20
C ARG A 219 -12.37 3.11 25.58
N GLY A 220 -11.10 3.02 25.17
CA GLY A 220 -10.20 1.88 25.40
C GLY A 220 -9.05 1.70 24.39
N PHE A 221 -8.87 2.63 23.44
CA PHE A 221 -8.01 2.47 22.26
C PHE A 221 -6.56 2.98 22.42
N PRO A 222 -5.62 2.50 21.57
CA PRO A 222 -4.18 2.54 21.79
C PRO A 222 -3.64 3.95 21.94
N LYS A 223 -2.73 4.09 22.90
CA LYS A 223 -1.96 5.31 23.08
C LYS A 223 -0.57 5.08 22.52
N TRP A 224 -0.16 6.01 21.68
CA TRP A 224 1.22 6.19 21.27
C TRP A 224 2.13 6.35 22.51
N VAL A 225 3.27 5.69 22.50
CA VAL A 225 4.34 5.86 23.50
C VAL A 225 5.64 6.17 22.75
N GLU A 226 6.05 7.44 22.75
CA GLU A 226 7.28 7.93 22.10
C GLU A 226 8.56 7.24 22.57
N ASN A 227 8.53 6.63 23.76
CA ASN A 227 9.71 6.34 24.56
C ASN A 227 10.05 4.84 24.72
N GLN A 228 9.49 3.95 23.90
CA GLN A 228 9.88 2.52 23.88
C GLN A 228 10.56 2.07 22.57
N VAL A 229 10.92 3.01 21.69
CA VAL A 229 11.75 2.70 20.51
C VAL A 229 13.24 2.76 20.94
N PRO A 230 14.07 1.76 20.60
CA PRO A 230 15.49 1.75 20.95
C PRO A 230 16.19 3.06 20.56
N LYS A 231 16.95 3.62 21.50
CA LYS A 231 17.66 4.91 21.34
C LYS A 231 19.10 4.73 20.88
N SER A 232 19.39 4.19 19.68
CA SER A 232 20.62 4.51 18.88
C SER A 232 20.65 3.81 17.50
N PRO A 233 21.43 4.29 16.50
CA PRO A 233 21.38 5.63 15.94
C PRO A 233 21.10 5.64 14.41
N ASN A 234 20.43 6.71 13.97
CA ASN A 234 20.35 7.25 12.60
C ASN A 234 19.39 6.68 11.55
N LYS A 235 18.79 5.49 11.65
CA LYS A 235 17.99 4.95 10.52
C LYS A 235 16.48 4.77 10.72
N PHE A 236 15.96 4.91 11.94
CA PHE A 236 14.53 4.65 12.23
C PHE A 236 13.72 5.88 12.68
N ARG A 237 14.09 7.08 12.21
CA ARG A 237 13.27 8.28 12.47
C ARG A 237 11.90 8.26 11.78
N SER A 238 11.64 7.34 10.84
CA SER A 238 10.45 7.31 9.98
C SER A 238 9.46 6.15 10.23
N CYS A 239 9.79 5.11 11.00
CA CYS A 239 8.84 4.03 11.29
C CYS A 239 8.23 4.20 12.70
N LYS A 240 7.06 3.57 12.93
CA LYS A 240 6.32 3.73 14.19
C LYS A 240 5.82 2.42 14.76
N LEU A 241 6.02 2.25 16.06
CA LEU A 241 5.47 1.17 16.87
C LEU A 241 4.22 1.67 17.60
N PHE A 242 3.12 0.95 17.53
CA PHE A 242 1.87 1.23 18.24
C PHE A 242 1.54 0.14 19.25
N THR A 243 1.15 0.50 20.48
CA THR A 243 0.84 -0.46 21.57
C THR A 243 -0.57 -0.20 22.14
N LYS A 244 -1.28 -1.25 22.57
CA LYS A 244 -2.49 -1.09 23.42
C LYS A 244 -2.07 -0.68 24.84
N LYS A 245 -2.86 0.16 25.52
CA LYS A 245 -2.64 0.50 26.94
C LYS A 245 -3.78 -0.08 27.78
N SER A 246 -3.48 -1.04 28.66
CA SER A 246 -4.37 -1.45 29.75
C SER A 246 -4.22 -0.47 30.91
N ASP A 247 -5.30 0.18 31.36
CA ASP A 247 -5.52 0.52 32.78
C ASP A 247 -6.94 1.08 33.06
N VAL A 248 -7.73 0.24 33.77
CA VAL A 248 -8.72 0.51 34.82
C VAL A 248 -9.55 1.81 34.77
N PHE A 249 -10.84 1.72 34.42
CA PHE A 249 -11.99 2.17 35.25
C PHE A 249 -13.32 1.71 34.62
N ARG A 250 -14.15 1.01 35.41
CA ARG A 250 -15.53 0.60 35.08
C ARG A 250 -16.41 1.83 34.86
N THR A 251 -17.26 1.83 33.82
CA THR A 251 -18.73 1.95 33.88
C THR A 251 -19.31 1.86 32.45
N GLY A 252 -20.45 1.17 32.31
CA GLY A 252 -20.93 0.60 31.05
C GLY A 252 -21.63 1.54 30.06
N ILE A 253 -22.00 0.95 28.90
CA ILE A 253 -23.29 1.02 28.18
C ILE A 253 -23.11 0.40 26.76
N ASP A 254 -24.14 -0.35 26.35
CA ASP A 254 -24.35 -1.11 25.11
C ASP A 254 -24.38 -0.30 23.79
N GLY A 255 -24.26 -1.02 22.66
CA GLY A 255 -24.90 -0.65 21.39
C GLY A 255 -24.03 -0.79 20.13
N GLY A 256 -24.33 -1.79 19.28
CA GLY A 256 -23.48 -2.25 18.16
C GLY A 256 -23.77 -1.72 16.74
N ARG A 257 -23.01 -2.26 15.77
CA ARG A 257 -23.38 -2.69 14.39
C ARG A 257 -22.11 -3.03 13.58
N SER A 258 -22.07 -4.22 12.97
CA SER A 258 -21.00 -4.66 12.05
C SER A 258 -21.20 -4.13 10.62
N PRO A 259 -20.15 -3.73 9.90
CA PRO A 259 -20.15 -3.66 8.44
C PRO A 259 -19.84 -5.03 7.82
N GLY A 260 -20.50 -5.34 6.71
CA GLY A 260 -20.48 -6.64 6.03
C GLY A 260 -19.16 -7.00 5.36
N SER A 261 -18.96 -8.31 5.15
CA SER A 261 -17.76 -8.93 4.59
C SER A 261 -17.61 -8.70 3.07
N PRO A 262 -16.38 -8.45 2.57
CA PRO A 262 -16.12 -8.39 1.14
C PRO A 262 -16.22 -9.78 0.47
N LYS A 263 -16.61 -9.80 -0.82
CA LYS A 263 -16.72 -11.01 -1.65
C LYS A 263 -15.33 -11.53 -2.08
N PRO A 264 -15.15 -12.85 -2.24
CA PRO A 264 -13.87 -13.42 -2.66
C PRO A 264 -13.57 -13.15 -4.14
N LEU A 265 -12.32 -12.79 -4.43
CA LEU A 265 -11.76 -12.68 -5.78
C LEU A 265 -11.30 -14.06 -6.30
N LYS A 266 -11.22 -14.20 -7.63
CA LYS A 266 -10.86 -15.44 -8.32
C LYS A 266 -9.42 -15.84 -7.97
N SER A 267 -9.20 -17.11 -7.62
CA SER A 267 -7.88 -17.64 -7.23
C SER A 267 -7.10 -18.16 -8.44
N GLY A 268 -6.00 -17.50 -8.78
CA GLY A 268 -5.01 -17.95 -9.76
C GLY A 268 -3.83 -18.74 -9.15
N PRO A 269 -3.02 -19.45 -9.93
CA PRO A 269 -1.90 -20.26 -9.44
C PRO A 269 -0.79 -19.47 -8.72
N LYS A 270 -0.68 -18.15 -8.95
CA LYS A 270 0.18 -17.24 -8.16
C LYS A 270 -0.32 -16.97 -6.73
N THR A 271 -1.54 -17.39 -6.39
CA THR A 271 -2.22 -17.02 -5.12
C THR A 271 -2.00 -17.99 -3.95
N ASP A 272 -1.28 -19.11 -4.16
CA ASP A 272 -1.12 -20.19 -3.15
C ASP A 272 -0.05 -19.92 -2.07
N THR A 273 0.64 -18.80 -2.12
CA THR A 273 1.57 -18.36 -1.05
C THR A 273 1.17 -16.99 -0.58
N ILE A 274 0.75 -16.79 0.67
CA ILE A 274 0.66 -15.46 1.35
C ILE A 274 -0.35 -14.43 0.75
N TYR A 275 -0.68 -14.50 -0.54
CA TYR A 275 -1.30 -13.43 -1.35
C TYR A 275 -2.82 -13.35 -1.25
N GLN A 276 -3.50 -14.36 -0.69
CA GLN A 276 -4.94 -14.26 -0.36
C GLN A 276 -5.26 -13.18 0.70
N LYS A 277 -4.25 -12.62 1.38
CA LYS A 277 -4.41 -11.59 2.41
C LYS A 277 -4.15 -10.16 1.92
N PHE A 278 -4.24 -9.93 0.62
CA PHE A 278 -4.15 -8.58 0.05
C PHE A 278 -5.42 -7.74 0.25
N LEU A 279 -6.49 -8.31 0.84
CA LEU A 279 -7.83 -7.73 0.90
C LEU A 279 -8.52 -7.97 2.24
#